data_AF-A0A1R2B514-F1
#
_entry.id   AF-A0A1R2B514-F1
#
_cell.length_a   1.000
_cell.length_b   1.000
_cell.length_c   1.000
_cell.angle_alpha   90.00
_cell.angle_beta   90.00
_cell.angle_gamma   90.00
#
_symmetry.space_group_name_H-M   'P 1'
#
loop_
_entity.id
_entity.type
_entity.pdbx_description
1 polymer ?
#
loop_
_entity_poly.entity_id
_entity_poly.type
_entity_poly.pdbx_seq_one_letter_code
_entity_poly.pdbx_strand_id
1 'polypeptide(L)'
;MDNNVIQKLHVEPYDFLFYTSPTIPYDFPKERLPKSLCEVSLLTVMKCYLDFPKQSEELLRAKACHSYSHEFNQCKRRRDMAIFNEIRDWEKDKFTGLKNENKEIYIKSLEEELNGLKNDFERIPASESTAEKRWRINADIMQTKWRIDYLKAMFT
;
A
#
# COMPACT_ATOMS: atom_id res chain seq x y z
N MET A 1 -16.50 -25.95 28.98
CA MET A 1 -16.39 -24.47 28.94
C MET A 1 -15.12 -24.18 28.16
N ASP A 2 -15.26 -24.17 26.82
CA ASP A 2 -14.12 -24.02 25.92
C ASP A 2 -13.81 -22.55 25.72
N ASN A 3 -12.64 -22.16 26.25
CA ASN A 3 -11.99 -20.89 25.97
C ASN A 3 -11.47 -20.91 24.53
N ASN A 4 -12.36 -20.69 23.56
CA ASN A 4 -11.96 -20.31 22.22
C ASN A 4 -11.50 -18.85 22.25
N VAL A 5 -10.24 -18.67 22.65
CA VAL A 5 -9.48 -17.45 22.46
C VAL A 5 -9.52 -17.13 20.98
N ILE A 6 -10.17 -16.01 20.67
CA ILE A 6 -10.15 -15.34 19.38
C ILE A 6 -8.69 -15.26 18.94
N GLN A 7 -8.28 -16.18 18.05
CA GLN A 7 -7.14 -15.96 17.20
C GLN A 7 -7.50 -14.70 16.40
N LYS A 8 -7.00 -13.55 16.88
CA LYS A 8 -6.94 -12.32 16.09
C LYS A 8 -6.34 -12.77 14.77
N LEU A 9 -7.17 -12.80 13.71
CA LEU A 9 -6.66 -12.88 12.35
C LEU A 9 -5.68 -11.72 12.23
N HIS A 10 -4.39 -12.04 12.33
CA HIS A 10 -3.34 -11.18 11.85
C HIS A 10 -3.51 -11.22 10.34
N VAL A 11 -4.39 -10.37 9.83
CA VAL A 11 -4.48 -10.11 8.40
C VAL A 11 -3.14 -9.49 8.07
N GLU A 12 -2.23 -10.31 7.56
CA GLU A 12 -0.96 -9.80 7.08
C GLU A 12 -1.29 -8.74 6.01
N PRO A 13 -0.60 -7.59 6.01
CA PRO A 13 -0.86 -6.47 5.10
C PRO A 13 -0.62 -6.80 3.61
N TYR A 14 -0.47 -8.07 3.26
CA TYR A 14 -0.01 -8.54 1.95
C TYR A 14 -1.10 -8.55 0.88
N ASP A 15 -2.38 -8.63 1.26
CA ASP A 15 -3.47 -8.68 0.28
C ASP A 15 -3.74 -7.33 -0.41
N PHE A 16 -3.46 -6.19 0.24
CA PHE A 16 -3.66 -4.87 -0.40
C PHE A 16 -2.51 -4.46 -1.32
N LEU A 17 -1.29 -4.95 -1.06
CA LEU A 17 -0.12 -4.72 -1.93
C LEU A 17 -0.29 -5.36 -3.31
N PHE A 18 -1.24 -6.31 -3.44
CA PHE A 18 -1.62 -6.89 -4.72
C PHE A 18 -2.23 -5.84 -5.66
N TYR A 19 -2.91 -4.83 -5.11
CA TYR A 19 -3.71 -3.85 -5.85
C TYR A 19 -3.12 -2.45 -5.80
N THR A 20 -2.45 -2.08 -4.71
CA THR A 20 -2.03 -0.69 -4.47
C THR A 20 -0.64 -0.59 -3.86
N SER A 21 0.13 0.39 -4.32
CA SER A 21 1.44 0.73 -3.74
C SER A 21 1.25 1.47 -2.41
N PRO A 22 2.15 1.32 -1.43
CA PRO A 22 2.06 2.02 -0.16
C PRO A 22 2.17 3.53 -0.36
N THR A 23 1.43 4.30 0.44
CA THR A 23 1.57 5.75 0.51
C THR A 23 2.76 6.09 1.38
N ILE A 24 3.68 6.87 0.85
CA ILE A 24 4.88 7.31 1.56
C ILE A 24 4.49 8.44 2.54
N PRO A 25 4.75 8.33 3.86
CA PRO A 25 4.57 9.42 4.79
C PRO A 25 5.32 10.68 4.34
N TYR A 26 4.75 11.87 4.58
CA TYR A 26 5.31 13.13 4.09
C TYR A 26 6.76 13.39 4.52
N ASP A 27 7.10 12.98 5.75
CA ASP A 27 8.41 13.15 6.37
C ASP A 27 9.30 11.91 6.27
N PHE A 28 8.93 10.93 5.45
CA PHE A 28 9.73 9.73 5.22
C PHE A 28 11.04 10.07 4.47
N PRO A 29 12.21 9.59 4.95
CA PRO A 29 13.50 9.85 4.33
C PRO A 29 13.60 9.19 2.94
N LYS A 30 13.85 10.01 1.91
CA LYS A 30 13.88 9.55 0.51
C LYS A 30 15.01 8.56 0.24
N GLU A 31 16.11 8.65 0.98
CA GLU A 31 17.24 7.75 0.91
C GLU A 31 16.93 6.30 1.34
N ARG A 32 15.83 6.09 2.09
CA ARG A 32 15.35 4.74 2.45
C ARG A 32 14.48 4.10 1.36
N LEU A 33 14.13 4.83 0.29
CA LEU A 33 13.40 4.24 -0.82
C LEU A 33 14.30 3.29 -1.62
N PRO A 34 13.74 2.18 -2.16
CA PRO A 34 14.51 1.28 -3.00
C PRO A 34 15.00 2.00 -4.26
N LYS A 35 16.27 1.77 -4.61
CA LYS A 35 16.90 2.38 -5.79
C LYS A 35 16.33 1.90 -7.12
N SER A 36 15.75 0.71 -7.16
CA SER A 36 15.06 0.19 -8.35
C SER A 36 13.56 0.31 -8.17
N LEU A 37 12.92 0.97 -9.12
CA LEU A 37 11.47 1.19 -9.17
C LEU A 37 10.76 0.28 -10.18
N CYS A 38 11.41 -0.82 -10.60
CA CYS A 38 10.95 -1.74 -11.64
C CYS A 38 10.98 -1.14 -13.06
N GLU A 39 11.93 -0.26 -13.32
CA GLU A 39 12.07 0.47 -14.59
C GLU A 39 12.29 -0.49 -15.76
N VAL A 40 13.15 -1.50 -15.58
CA VAL A 40 13.48 -2.47 -16.63
C VAL A 40 12.26 -3.30 -17.01
N SER A 41 11.57 -3.90 -16.03
CA SER A 41 10.38 -4.72 -16.30
C SER A 41 9.21 -3.88 -16.80
N LEU A 42 9.08 -2.62 -16.36
CA LEU A 42 8.13 -1.66 -16.91
C LEU A 42 8.41 -1.38 -18.39
N LEU A 43 9.66 -1.08 -18.74
CA LEU A 43 10.05 -0.84 -20.14
C LEU A 43 9.77 -2.07 -21.03
N THR A 44 10.04 -3.27 -20.53
CA THR A 44 9.78 -4.52 -21.26
C THR A 44 8.29 -4.72 -21.52
N VAL A 45 7.43 -4.56 -20.51
CA VAL A 45 5.98 -4.73 -20.70
C VAL A 45 5.40 -3.61 -21.59
N MET A 46 5.88 -2.38 -21.45
CA MET A 46 5.47 -1.26 -22.31
C MET A 46 5.83 -1.50 -23.78
N LYS A 47 7.06 -1.96 -24.06
CA LYS A 47 7.47 -2.34 -25.42
C LYS A 47 6.52 -3.39 -25.99
N CYS A 48 6.23 -4.44 -25.23
CA CYS A 48 5.29 -5.46 -25.69
C CYS A 48 3.91 -4.88 -26.01
N TYR A 49 3.36 -3.99 -25.17
CA TYR A 49 2.06 -3.37 -25.46
C TYR A 49 2.07 -2.45 -26.67
N LEU A 50 3.19 -1.77 -26.94
CA LEU A 50 3.32 -0.89 -28.10
C LEU A 50 3.39 -1.65 -29.43
N ASP A 51 3.79 -2.92 -29.41
CA ASP A 51 3.82 -3.79 -30.61
C ASP A 51 2.41 -4.19 -31.09
N PHE A 52 1.35 -3.91 -30.31
CA PHE A 52 -0.06 -4.20 -30.63
C PHE A 52 -0.93 -2.92 -30.61
N PRO A 53 -0.81 -2.04 -31.61
CA PRO A 53 -1.43 -0.71 -31.60
C PRO A 53 -2.95 -0.71 -31.85
N LYS A 54 -3.54 -1.82 -32.30
CA LYS A 54 -4.96 -1.89 -32.68
C LYS A 54 -5.82 -2.54 -31.59
N GLN A 55 -7.01 -1.98 -31.33
CA GLN A 55 -8.01 -2.59 -30.43
C GLN A 55 -8.48 -3.98 -30.91
N SER A 56 -8.42 -4.29 -32.19
CA SER A 56 -8.74 -5.64 -32.68
C SER A 56 -7.77 -6.71 -32.18
N GLU A 57 -6.63 -6.32 -31.60
CA GLU A 57 -5.57 -7.22 -31.16
C GLU A 57 -5.55 -7.42 -29.64
N GLU A 58 -6.55 -6.95 -28.89
CA GLU A 58 -6.51 -6.99 -27.41
C GLU A 58 -6.31 -8.40 -26.84
N LEU A 59 -6.96 -9.41 -27.41
CA LEU A 59 -6.80 -10.80 -26.97
C LEU A 59 -5.39 -11.32 -27.25
N LEU A 60 -4.83 -10.96 -28.41
CA LEU A 60 -3.46 -11.34 -28.80
C LEU A 60 -2.43 -10.61 -27.95
N ARG A 61 -2.62 -9.30 -27.72
CA ARG A 61 -1.82 -8.46 -26.82
C ARG A 61 -1.81 -9.02 -25.39
N ALA A 62 -2.98 -9.37 -24.86
CA ALA A 62 -3.10 -9.94 -23.52
C ALA A 62 -2.33 -11.26 -23.39
N LYS A 63 -2.40 -12.13 -24.41
CA LYS A 63 -1.68 -13.41 -24.44
C LYS A 63 -0.17 -13.23 -24.63
N ALA A 64 0.25 -12.38 -25.56
CA ALA A 64 1.65 -12.15 -25.89
C ALA A 64 2.41 -11.44 -24.77
N CYS A 65 1.77 -10.47 -24.12
CA CYS A 65 2.40 -9.67 -23.07
C CYS A 65 2.20 -10.23 -21.65
N HIS A 66 1.49 -11.36 -21.50
CA HIS A 66 1.15 -11.92 -20.19
C HIS A 66 2.38 -12.17 -19.30
N SER A 67 3.44 -12.78 -19.86
CA SER A 67 4.67 -13.08 -19.12
C SER A 67 5.38 -11.81 -18.65
N TYR A 68 5.47 -10.79 -19.50
CA TYR A 68 6.08 -9.50 -19.14
C TYR A 68 5.26 -8.75 -18.09
N SER A 69 3.93 -8.78 -18.21
CA SER A 69 3.01 -8.24 -17.20
C SER A 69 3.15 -8.96 -15.86
N HIS A 70 3.32 -10.28 -15.88
CA HIS A 70 3.56 -11.08 -14.69
C HIS A 70 4.89 -10.68 -14.02
N GLU A 71 5.97 -10.56 -14.79
CA GLU A 71 7.29 -10.16 -14.29
C GLU A 71 7.26 -8.74 -13.69
N PHE A 72 6.65 -7.79 -14.38
CA PHE A 72 6.46 -6.44 -13.87
C PHE A 72 5.67 -6.43 -12.56
N ASN A 73 4.56 -7.17 -12.49
CA ASN A 73 3.76 -7.28 -11.26
C ASN A 73 4.53 -7.92 -10.10
N GLN A 74 5.34 -8.95 -10.36
CA GLN A 74 6.21 -9.53 -9.35
C GLN A 74 7.27 -8.54 -8.86
N CYS A 75 7.87 -7.75 -9.75
CA CYS A 75 8.80 -6.71 -9.36
C CYS A 75 8.10 -5.65 -8.50
N LYS A 76 6.94 -5.14 -8.95
CA LYS A 76 6.13 -4.15 -8.23
C LYS A 76 5.84 -4.61 -6.81
N ARG A 77 5.41 -5.86 -6.62
CA ARG A 77 5.14 -6.43 -5.29
C ARG A 77 6.38 -6.44 -4.39
N ARG A 78 7.53 -6.88 -4.92
CA ARG A 78 8.80 -6.89 -4.17
C ARG A 78 9.22 -5.48 -3.76
N ARG A 79 9.11 -4.52 -4.67
CA ARG A 79 9.38 -3.10 -4.40
C ARG A 79 8.44 -2.54 -3.33
N ASP A 80 7.13 -2.75 -3.50
CA ASP A 80 6.11 -2.21 -2.60
C ASP A 80 6.22 -2.83 -1.20
N MET A 81 6.57 -4.12 -1.11
CA MET A 81 6.93 -4.79 0.15
C MET A 81 8.16 -4.17 0.81
N ALA A 82 9.22 -3.90 0.04
CA ALA A 82 10.43 -3.28 0.58
C ALA A 82 10.12 -1.88 1.12
N ILE A 83 9.38 -1.06 0.37
CA ILE A 83 8.92 0.26 0.82
C ILE A 83 8.12 0.16 2.10
N PHE A 84 7.18 -0.79 2.18
CA PHE A 84 6.33 -0.96 3.35
C PHE A 84 7.14 -1.31 4.61
N ASN A 85 8.13 -2.20 4.48
CA ASN A 85 9.03 -2.54 5.58
C ASN A 85 9.89 -1.33 6.00
N GLU A 86 10.42 -0.57 5.05
CA GLU A 86 11.21 0.63 5.35
C GLU A 86 10.38 1.70 6.06
N ILE A 87 9.11 1.91 5.65
CA ILE A 87 8.17 2.80 6.34
C ILE A 87 7.97 2.33 7.77
N ARG A 88 7.71 1.04 7.98
CA ARG A 88 7.52 0.46 9.31
C ARG A 88 8.72 0.74 10.20
N ASP A 89 9.91 0.42 9.70
CA ASP A 89 11.12 0.42 10.52
C ASP A 89 11.54 1.86 10.84
N TRP A 90 11.41 2.78 9.87
CA TRP A 90 11.57 4.22 10.11
C TRP A 90 10.56 4.77 11.13
N GLU A 91 9.29 4.42 11.00
CA GLU A 91 8.24 4.95 11.87
C GLU A 91 8.40 4.40 13.30
N LYS A 92 8.85 3.15 13.46
CA LYS A 92 9.27 2.58 14.75
C LYS A 92 10.42 3.36 15.38
N ASP A 93 11.49 3.62 14.63
CA ASP A 93 12.64 4.40 15.12
C ASP A 93 12.20 5.80 15.57
N LYS A 94 11.39 6.47 14.73
CA LYS A 94 10.83 7.78 15.03
C LYS A 94 9.98 7.75 16.29
N PHE A 95 9.06 6.80 16.39
CA PHE A 95 8.11 6.70 17.50
C PHE A 95 8.80 6.36 18.83
N THR A 96 9.77 5.46 18.82
CA THR A 96 10.52 5.09 20.03
C THR A 96 11.34 6.26 20.58
N GLY A 97 11.85 7.14 19.70
CA GLY A 97 12.54 8.37 20.08
C GLY A 97 11.65 9.48 20.66
N LEU A 98 10.33 9.36 20.61
CA LEU A 98 9.41 10.35 21.17
C LEU A 98 9.24 10.18 22.70
N LYS A 99 9.00 11.29 23.40
CA LYS A 99 8.47 11.29 24.78
C LYS A 99 7.06 10.71 24.81
N ASN A 100 6.62 10.15 25.93
CA ASN A 100 5.30 9.51 26.05
C ASN A 100 4.13 10.44 25.66
N GLU A 101 4.15 11.70 26.11
CA GLU A 101 3.14 12.72 25.70
C GLU A 101 3.10 12.91 24.18
N ASN A 102 4.28 12.92 23.53
CA ASN A 102 4.38 13.07 22.08
C ASN A 102 3.97 11.79 21.32
N LYS A 103 4.10 10.61 21.94
CA LYS A 103 3.62 9.34 21.37
C LYS A 103 2.10 9.32 21.29
N GLU A 104 1.42 9.77 22.34
CA GLU A 104 -0.04 9.90 22.36
C GLU A 104 -0.53 10.91 21.31
N ILE A 105 0.11 12.08 21.23
CA ILE A 105 -0.19 13.09 20.20
C ILE A 105 0.01 12.50 18.80
N TYR A 106 1.08 11.74 18.59
CA TYR A 106 1.36 11.12 17.29
C TYR A 106 0.28 10.11 16.90
N ILE A 107 -0.09 9.18 17.80
CA ILE A 107 -1.17 8.21 17.56
C ILE A 107 -2.49 8.95 17.27
N LYS A 108 -2.82 9.97 18.07
CA LYS A 108 -4.04 10.77 17.87
C LYS A 108 -4.07 11.44 16.49
N SER A 109 -2.93 11.97 16.02
CA SER A 109 -2.85 12.57 14.68
C SER A 109 -3.14 11.57 13.57
N LEU A 110 -2.69 10.31 13.72
CA LEU A 110 -3.01 9.24 12.77
C LEU A 110 -4.48 8.82 12.84
N GLU A 111 -5.10 8.84 14.02
CA GLU A 111 -6.53 8.58 14.18
C GLU A 111 -7.38 9.67 13.51
N GLU A 112 -6.97 10.93 13.63
CA GLU A 112 -7.60 12.06 12.93
C GLU A 112 -7.47 11.91 11.41
N GLU A 113 -6.29 11.55 10.91
CA GLU A 113 -6.05 11.23 9.49
C GLU A 113 -6.95 10.07 9.02
N LEU A 114 -7.01 8.97 9.79
CA LEU A 114 -7.86 7.82 9.48
C LEU A 114 -9.35 8.20 9.38
N ASN A 115 -9.83 9.05 10.28
CA ASN A 115 -11.20 9.53 10.26
C ASN A 115 -11.45 10.44 9.04
N GLY A 116 -10.49 11.29 8.67
CA GLY A 116 -10.54 12.08 7.43
C GLY A 116 -10.68 11.19 6.19
N LEU A 117 -9.82 10.17 6.06
CA LEU A 117 -9.84 9.22 4.95
C LEU A 117 -11.18 8.47 4.84
N LYS A 118 -11.74 8.02 5.97
CA LYS A 118 -13.06 7.36 6.00
C LYS A 118 -14.18 8.28 5.53
N ASN A 119 -14.20 9.52 6.03
CA ASN A 119 -15.19 10.52 5.61
C ASN A 119 -15.08 10.81 4.10
N ASP A 120 -13.87 10.91 3.57
CA ASP A 120 -13.65 11.13 2.14
C ASP A 120 -14.08 9.92 1.31
N PHE A 121 -13.83 8.69 1.79
CA PHE A 121 -14.29 7.46 1.14
C PHE A 121 -15.82 7.38 1.06
N GLU A 122 -16.52 7.74 2.14
CA GLU A 122 -17.99 7.73 2.21
C GLU A 122 -18.62 8.76 1.26
N ARG A 123 -17.96 9.90 1.03
CA ARG A 123 -18.45 10.97 0.14
C ARG A 123 -18.33 10.66 -1.34
N ILE A 124 -17.48 9.70 -1.73
CA ILE A 124 -17.26 9.38 -3.14
C ILE A 124 -18.35 8.41 -3.60
N PRO A 125 -19.17 8.74 -4.61
CA PRO A 125 -20.20 7.82 -5.10
C PRO A 125 -19.55 6.54 -5.64
N ALA A 126 -20.18 5.39 -5.43
CA ALA A 126 -19.71 4.11 -5.98
C ALA A 126 -20.12 3.99 -7.45
N SER A 127 -19.18 4.25 -8.36
CA SER A 127 -19.35 4.09 -9.81
C SER A 127 -18.05 3.56 -10.43
N GLU A 128 -18.13 3.09 -11.67
CA GLU A 128 -16.94 2.66 -12.42
C GLU A 128 -15.92 3.80 -12.57
N SER A 129 -16.41 5.02 -12.84
CA SER A 129 -15.59 6.23 -12.97
C SER A 129 -14.86 6.65 -11.67
N THR A 130 -15.28 6.17 -10.51
CA THR A 130 -14.66 6.49 -9.21
C THR A 130 -14.02 5.27 -8.54
N ALA A 131 -14.07 4.10 -9.17
CA ALA A 131 -13.60 2.84 -8.60
C ALA A 131 -12.13 2.93 -8.17
N GLU A 132 -11.25 3.44 -9.04
CA GLU A 132 -9.83 3.62 -8.73
C GLU A 132 -9.61 4.57 -7.55
N LYS A 133 -10.32 5.71 -7.51
CA LYS A 133 -10.22 6.67 -6.41
C LYS A 133 -10.65 6.04 -5.09
N ARG A 134 -11.76 5.29 -5.08
CA ARG A 134 -12.25 4.57 -3.90
C ARG A 134 -11.24 3.51 -3.46
N TRP A 135 -10.68 2.74 -4.40
CA TRP A 135 -9.66 1.73 -4.10
C TRP A 135 -8.41 2.35 -3.49
N ARG A 136 -7.92 3.47 -4.02
CA ARG A 136 -6.76 4.20 -3.48
C ARG A 136 -7.01 4.65 -2.04
N ILE A 137 -8.14 5.32 -1.78
CA ILE A 137 -8.45 5.80 -0.43
C ILE A 137 -8.63 4.63 0.54
N ASN A 138 -9.25 3.53 0.10
CA ASN A 138 -9.37 2.34 0.94
C ASN A 138 -7.99 1.75 1.30
N ALA A 139 -7.03 1.76 0.37
CA ALA A 139 -5.67 1.35 0.67
C ALA A 139 -5.00 2.27 1.71
N ASP A 140 -5.22 3.59 1.62
CA ASP A 140 -4.73 4.54 2.62
C ASP A 140 -5.38 4.31 3.99
N ILE A 141 -6.69 4.03 4.05
CA ILE A 141 -7.39 3.63 5.28
C ILE A 141 -6.75 2.39 5.90
N MET A 142 -6.49 1.35 5.09
CA MET A 142 -5.89 0.10 5.56
C MET A 142 -4.47 0.33 6.08
N GLN A 143 -3.65 1.09 5.36
CA GLN A 143 -2.29 1.41 5.77
C GLN A 143 -2.27 2.24 7.06
N THR A 144 -3.07 3.32 7.16
CA THR A 144 -3.11 4.17 8.36
C THR A 144 -3.68 3.42 9.56
N LYS A 145 -4.68 2.54 9.38
CA LYS A 145 -5.16 1.64 10.44
C LYS A 145 -4.06 0.70 10.92
N TRP A 146 -3.35 0.05 10.00
CA TRP A 146 -2.24 -0.83 10.35
C TRP A 146 -1.15 -0.08 11.12
N ARG A 147 -0.85 1.17 10.73
CA ARG A 147 0.10 2.06 11.44
C ARG A 147 -0.31 2.29 12.89
N ILE A 148 -1.56 2.68 13.13
CA ILE A 148 -2.10 2.89 14.47
C ILE A 148 -2.02 1.61 15.30
N ASP A 149 -2.42 0.47 14.72
CA ASP A 149 -2.51 -0.81 15.43
C ASP A 149 -1.14 -1.27 15.95
N TYR A 150 -0.08 -1.21 15.13
CA TYR A 150 1.24 -1.63 15.58
C TYR A 150 1.89 -0.62 16.53
N LEU A 151 1.65 0.70 16.36
CA LEU A 151 2.19 1.72 17.26
C LEU A 151 1.55 1.66 18.65
N LYS A 152 0.24 1.43 18.71
CA LYS A 152 -0.46 1.20 20.00
C LYS A 152 0.08 -0.03 20.71
N ALA A 153 0.34 -1.12 19.99
CA ALA A 153 0.93 -2.33 20.56
C ALA A 153 2.36 -2.13 21.09
N MET A 154 3.08 -1.10 20.64
CA MET A 154 4.40 -0.72 21.17
C MET A 154 4.33 0.24 22.36
N PHE A 155 3.18 0.88 22.58
CA PHE A 155 2.97 1.85 23.65
C PHE A 155 2.40 1.22 24.92
N THR A 156 1.63 0.15 24.78
CA THR A 156 1.16 -0.73 25.87
C THR A 156 2.26 -1.63 26.38
#